data_AF-A0A543I5L9-F1
#
_entry.id   AF-A0A543I5L9-F1
#
_cell.length_a   1.000
_cell.length_b   1.000
_cell.length_c   1.000
_cell.angle_alpha   90.00
_cell.angle_beta   90.00
_cell.angle_gamma   90.00
#
_symmetry.space_group_name_H-M   'P 1'
#
loop_
_entity.id
_entity.type
_entity.pdbx_description
1 polymer ?
#
loop_
_entity_poly.entity_id
_entity_poly.type
_entity_poly.pdbx_seq_one_letter_code
_entity_poly.pdbx_strand_id
1 'polypeptide(L)' 'MSETLTAALWAITPTVLLGAIFWFIVRAIIRVDRTERAAFSKVEAEERQRRGLPPRPAAPVVADAAVEQTSTPASPAQ' A
#
# COMPACT_ATOMS: atom_id res chain seq x y z
N MET A 1 -43.71 -23.07 -12.00
CA MET A 1 -42.97 -22.28 -10.99
C MET A 1 -41.46 -22.26 -11.25
N SER A 2 -40.86 -23.33 -11.79
CA SER A 2 -39.43 -23.37 -12.14
C SER A 2 -39.05 -22.47 -13.33
N GLU A 3 -39.86 -22.45 -14.39
CA GLU A 3 -39.53 -21.68 -15.60
C GLU A 3 -39.47 -20.16 -15.37
N THR A 4 -40.39 -19.64 -14.56
CA THR A 4 -40.42 -18.23 -14.17
C THR A 4 -39.21 -17.84 -13.31
N LEU A 5 -38.72 -18.76 -12.47
CA LEU A 5 -37.52 -18.53 -11.67
C LEU A 5 -36.28 -18.47 -12.57
N THR A 6 -36.16 -19.37 -13.54
CA THR A 6 -35.06 -19.35 -14.52
C THR A 6 -35.04 -18.07 -15.35
N ALA A 7 -36.21 -17.60 -15.81
CA ALA A 7 -36.32 -16.34 -16.55
C ALA A 7 -35.92 -15.13 -15.69
N ALA A 8 -36.32 -15.09 -14.42
CA ALA A 8 -35.93 -14.03 -13.50
C ALA A 8 -34.41 -14.00 -13.22
N LEU A 9 -33.79 -15.17 -13.08
CA LEU A 9 -32.33 -15.29 -12.90
C LEU A 9 -31.57 -14.76 -14.13
N TRP A 10 -32.02 -15.07 -15.34
CA TRP A 10 -31.41 -14.55 -16.56
C TRP A 10 -31.58 -13.04 -16.72
N ALA A 11 -32.71 -12.49 -16.28
CA ALA A 11 -32.97 -11.05 -16.34
C ALA A 11 -32.07 -10.23 -15.38
N ILE A 12 -31.74 -10.77 -14.21
CA ILE A 12 -30.89 -10.09 -13.21
C ILE A 12 -29.38 -10.34 -13.41
N THR A 13 -29.02 -11.42 -14.10
CA THR A 13 -27.62 -11.75 -14.42
C THR A 13 -26.84 -10.57 -15.02
N PRO A 14 -27.31 -9.83 -16.04
CA PRO A 14 -26.51 -8.77 -16.65
C PRO A 14 -26.14 -7.64 -15.68
N THR A 15 -27.04 -7.25 -14.77
CA THR A 15 -26.76 -6.17 -13.81
C THR A 15 -25.79 -6.61 -12.73
N VAL A 16 -25.96 -7.83 -12.20
CA VAL A 16 -25.04 -8.41 -11.21
C VAL A 16 -23.67 -8.65 -11.83
N LEU A 17 -23.61 -9.11 -13.09
CA LEU A 17 -22.36 -9.34 -13.81
C LEU A 17 -21.54 -8.05 -13.95
N LEU A 18 -22.20 -6.94 -14.34
CA LEU A 18 -21.55 -5.63 -14.38
C LEU A 18 -21.02 -5.21 -13.00
N GLY A 19 -21.82 -5.40 -11.95
CA GLY A 19 -21.39 -5.12 -10.57
C GLY A 19 -20.22 -5.99 -10.11
N ALA A 20 -20.22 -7.27 -10.45
CA ALA A 20 -19.15 -8.21 -10.13
C ALA A 20 -17.84 -7.86 -10.85
N ILE A 21 -17.92 -7.50 -12.14
CA ILE A 21 -16.76 -7.04 -12.92
C ILE A 21 -16.21 -5.75 -12.32
N PHE A 22 -17.06 -4.77 -12.03
CA PHE A 22 -16.65 -3.51 -11.43
C PHE A 22 -15.96 -3.72 -10.07
N TRP A 23 -16.57 -4.53 -9.19
CA TRP A 23 -15.97 -4.90 -7.90
C TRP A 23 -14.62 -5.59 -8.07
N PHE A 24 -14.50 -6.51 -9.04
CA PHE A 24 -13.25 -7.19 -9.34
C PHE A 24 -12.15 -6.23 -9.78
N ILE A 25 -12.47 -5.26 -10.65
CA ILE A 25 -11.53 -4.23 -11.10
C ILE A 25 -11.03 -3.40 -9.91
N VAL A 26 -11.93 -2.87 -9.09
CA VAL A 26 -11.57 -2.08 -7.90
C VAL A 26 -10.70 -2.92 -6.95
N ARG A 27 -11.10 -4.18 -6.71
CA ARG A 27 -10.37 -5.13 -5.87
C ARG A 27 -8.96 -5.43 -6.39
N ALA A 28 -8.81 -5.52 -7.72
CA ALA A 28 -7.54 -5.78 -8.38
C ALA A 28 -6.59 -4.57 -8.25
N ILE A 29 -7.07 -3.36 -8.49
CA ILE A 29 -6.27 -2.13 -8.34
C ILE A 29 -5.73 -2.01 -6.91
N ILE A 30 -6.59 -2.18 -5.91
CA ILE A 30 -6.19 -2.11 -4.48
C ILE A 30 -5.17 -3.22 -4.13
N ARG A 31 -5.27 -4.40 -4.76
CA ARG A 31 -4.31 -5.50 -4.55
C ARG A 31 -2.94 -5.15 -5.15
N VAL A 32 -2.93 -4.64 -6.38
CA VAL A 32 -1.69 -4.36 -7.13
C VAL A 32 -0.89 -3.24 -6.47
N ASP A 33 -1.52 -2.16 -6.00
CA ASP A 33 -0.85 -1.05 -5.30
C ASP A 33 0.00 -1.52 -4.09
N ARG A 34 -0.50 -2.53 -3.36
CA ARG A 34 0.26 -3.13 -2.24
C ARG A 34 1.41 -4.02 -2.69
N THR A 35 1.35 -4.56 -3.90
CA THR A 35 2.34 -5.51 -4.43
C THR A 35 3.56 -4.78 -4.97
N GLU A 36 3.40 -3.58 -5.54
CA GLU A 36 4.52 -2.80 -6.06
C GLU A 36 5.50 -2.41 -4.96
N ARG A 37 5.01 -1.94 -3.80
CA ARG A 37 5.87 -1.64 -2.64
C ARG A 37 6.61 -2.88 -2.12
N ALA A 38 5.98 -4.05 -2.16
CA ALA A 38 6.60 -5.30 -1.75
C ALA A 38 7.62 -5.82 -2.77
N ALA A 39 7.37 -5.64 -4.07
CA ALA A 39 8.26 -6.03 -5.14
C ALA A 39 9.55 -5.19 -5.15
N PHE A 40 9.46 -3.87 -4.96
CA PHE A 40 10.65 -3.01 -4.84
C PHE A 40 11.56 -3.43 -3.67
N SER A 41 10.97 -3.76 -2.53
CA SER A 41 11.72 -4.21 -1.34
C SER A 41 12.44 -5.53 -1.57
N LYS A 42 11.83 -6.44 -2.33
CA LYS A 42 12.42 -7.74 -2.67
C LYS A 42 13.57 -7.59 -3.68
N VAL A 43 13.40 -6.75 -4.71
CA VAL A 43 14.43 -6.49 -5.73
C VAL A 43 15.64 -5.78 -5.12
N GLU A 44 15.45 -4.78 -4.26
CA GLU A 44 16.58 -4.15 -3.55
C GLU A 44 17.35 -5.15 -2.65
N ALA A 45 16.66 -6.07 -1.99
CA ALA A 45 17.31 -7.09 -1.16
C ALA A 45 18.15 -8.06 -2.02
N GLU A 46 17.64 -8.47 -3.17
CA GLU A 46 18.37 -9.32 -4.12
C GLU A 46 19.57 -8.59 -4.74
N GLU A 47 19.45 -7.30 -5.09
CA GLU A 47 20.59 -6.52 -5.57
C GLU A 47 21.68 -6.32 -4.51
N ARG A 48 21.30 -6.08 -3.24
CA ARG A 48 22.26 -5.94 -2.14
C ARG A 48 22.95 -7.25 -1.80
N GLN A 49 22.24 -8.39 -1.85
CA GLN A 49 22.86 -9.71 -1.73
C GLN A 49 23.87 -9.97 -2.85
N ARG A 50 23.53 -9.62 -4.10
CA ARG A 50 24.46 -9.73 -5.24
C ARG A 50 25.67 -8.79 -5.11
N ARG A 51 25.52 -7.64 -4.46
CA ARG A 51 26.59 -6.66 -4.20
C ARG A 51 27.34 -6.91 -2.88
N GLY A 52 27.01 -7.96 -2.13
CA GLY A 52 27.64 -8.28 -0.84
C GLY A 52 27.39 -7.23 0.26
N LEU A 53 26.37 -6.39 0.11
CA LEU A 53 26.06 -5.33 1.07
C LEU A 53 25.22 -5.86 2.24
N PRO A 54 25.51 -5.46 3.50
CA PRO A 54 24.73 -5.89 4.65
C PRO A 54 23.28 -5.40 4.56
N PRO A 55 22.30 -6.16 5.10
CA PRO A 55 20.89 -5.74 5.12
C PRO A 55 20.76 -4.38 5.79
N ARG A 56 20.08 -3.43 5.14
CA ARG A 56 19.81 -2.12 5.74
C ARG A 56 18.94 -2.35 6.98
N PRO A 57 19.38 -1.99 8.20
CA PRO A 57 18.54 -2.09 9.37
C PRO A 57 17.31 -1.21 9.16
N ALA A 58 16.13 -1.70 9.54
CA ALA A 58 14.91 -0.90 9.54
C ALA A 58 15.17 0.33 10.40
N ALA A 59 15.26 1.50 9.75
CA ALA A 59 15.66 2.73 10.44
C ALA A 59 14.66 3.00 11.58
N PRO A 60 15.14 3.22 12.82
CA PRO A 60 14.30 3.75 13.87
C PRO A 60 13.94 5.19 13.49
N VAL A 61 12.66 5.40 13.19
CA VAL A 61 12.01 6.70 12.99
C VAL A 61 12.05 7.53 14.27
N VAL A 62 13.21 8.03 14.73
CA VAL A 62 13.23 9.13 15.73
C VAL A 62 14.55 9.89 15.94
N ALA A 63 15.68 9.54 15.32
CA ALA A 63 16.96 10.14 15.73
C ALA A 63 17.22 11.60 15.30
N ASP A 64 16.35 12.21 14.47
CA ASP A 64 16.56 13.57 13.95
C ASP A 64 15.75 14.66 14.68
N ALA A 65 14.91 14.29 15.66
CA ALA A 65 14.16 15.27 16.46
C ALA A 65 15.01 15.95 17.56
N ALA A 66 16.27 15.51 17.75
CA ALA A 66 17.11 15.93 18.86
C ALA A 66 18.14 17.03 18.52
N VAL A 67 18.21 17.52 17.27
CA VAL A 67 19.24 18.48 16.85
C VAL A 67 18.78 19.95 16.94
N GLU A 68 17.49 20.22 17.16
CA GLU A 68 16.94 21.60 17.16
C GLU A 68 16.69 22.21 18.55
N GLN A 69 17.34 21.70 19.61
CA GLN A 69 17.20 22.22 20.99
C GLN A 69 18.54 22.55 21.66
N THR A 70 19.53 23.05 20.91
CA THR A 70 20.77 23.55 21.54
C THR A 70 21.38 24.70 20.75
N SER A 71 20.92 25.93 21.02
CA SER A 71 21.65 27.21 20.91
C SER A 71 20.60 28.33 20.81
N THR A 72 20.53 29.42 21.59
CA THR A 72 21.52 30.23 22.33
C THR A 72 20.79 31.54 22.73
N PRO A 73 21.24 32.35 23.71
CA PRO A 73 20.89 32.32 25.12
C PRO A 73 20.04 33.55 25.54
N ALA A 74 19.74 33.64 26.83
CA ALA A 74 19.30 34.86 27.48
C ALA A 74 20.26 36.04 27.21
N SER A 75 19.72 37.24 27.04
CA SER A 75 20.43 38.50 27.32
C SER A 75 19.43 39.60 27.74
N PRO A 76 19.79 40.48 28.69
CA PRO A 76 18.90 40.99 29.71
C PRO A 76 18.37 42.40 29.41
N ALA A 77 17.39 42.80 30.23
CA ALA A 77 17.09 44.18 30.66
C ALA A 77 17.06 45.26 29.57
N GLN A 78 15.87 45.78 29.27
CA GLN A 78 15.47 47.15 29.59
C GLN A 78 13.95 47.20 29.78
#